data_AF-A0A3N5Q5M5-F1
#
_entry.id   AF-A0A3N5Q5M5-F1
#
_cell.length_a   1.000
_cell.length_b   1.000
_cell.length_c   1.000
_cell.angle_alpha   90.00
_cell.angle_beta   90.00
_cell.angle_gamma   90.00
#
_symmetry.space_group_name_H-M   'P 1'
#
loop_
_entity.id
_entity.type
_entity.pdbx_description
1 polymer ?
#
loop_
_entity_poly.entity_id
_entity_poly.type
_entity_poly.pdbx_seq_one_letter_code
_entity_poly.pdbx_strand_id
1 'polypeptide(L)' 'MIDRILPWEGCNNVRDLGGLRTSDGRLTRWKTIVRSDTPAKLTAAGWSALYNYGIRTIITLRTHGMQEDELNITPPYSD' A
#
# COMPACT_ATOMS: atom_id res chain seq x y z
N MET A 1 -15.88 -7.60 -10.88
CA MET A 1 -14.53 -8.20 -10.95
C MET A 1 -13.67 -7.41 -9.98
N ILE A 2 -12.96 -8.05 -9.04
CA ILE A 2 -12.11 -7.30 -8.10
C ILE A 2 -10.85 -6.90 -8.87
N ASP A 3 -10.63 -5.59 -9.05
CA ASP A 3 -9.42 -5.07 -9.65
C ASP A 3 -8.30 -5.04 -8.60
N ARG A 4 -7.09 -5.44 -9.01
CA ARG A 4 -5.89 -5.34 -8.17
C ARG A 4 -5.33 -3.94 -8.18
N ILE A 5 -5.58 -3.14 -9.21
CA ILE A 5 -5.05 -1.77 -9.31
C ILE A 5 -5.89 -0.87 -8.40
N LEU A 6 -5.21 -0.22 -7.44
CA LEU A 6 -5.86 0.70 -6.50
C LEU A 6 -5.43 2.13 -6.86
N PRO A 7 -6.34 2.99 -7.38
CA PRO A 7 -6.00 4.34 -7.80
C PRO A 7 -5.95 5.28 -6.59
N TRP A 8 -4.93 5.14 -5.74
CA TRP A 8 -4.70 6.04 -4.61
C TRP A 8 -3.89 7.24 -5.06
N GLU A 9 -4.52 8.41 -5.06
CA GLU A 9 -3.91 9.63 -5.57
C GLU A 9 -2.60 9.95 -4.83
N GLY A 10 -1.54 10.20 -5.60
CA GLY A 10 -0.22 10.50 -5.06
C GLY A 10 0.62 9.28 -4.68
N CYS A 11 0.14 8.06 -4.92
CA CYS A 11 0.91 6.84 -4.71
C CYS A 11 0.83 5.96 -5.95
N ASN A 12 1.97 5.47 -6.42
CA ASN A 12 2.03 4.70 -7.66
C ASN A 12 2.21 3.22 -7.40
N ASN A 13 1.94 2.44 -8.46
CA ASN A 13 2.14 1.01 -8.46
C ASN A 13 1.42 0.30 -7.29
N VAL A 14 0.32 0.90 -6.82
CA VAL A 14 -0.48 0.38 -5.72
C VAL A 14 -1.29 -0.82 -6.21
N ARG A 15 -1.04 -1.98 -5.61
CA ARG A 15 -1.75 -3.22 -5.96
C ARG A 15 -2.11 -4.07 -4.74
N ASP A 16 -3.36 -4.54 -4.71
CA ASP A 16 -3.72 -5.69 -3.87
C ASP A 16 -3.05 -6.94 -4.46
N LEU A 17 -2.37 -7.69 -3.60
CA LEU A 17 -1.73 -8.95 -3.95
C LEU A 17 -2.66 -10.16 -3.83
N GLY A 18 -3.96 -9.95 -3.59
CA GLY A 18 -5.00 -10.98 -3.60
C GLY A 18 -5.16 -11.70 -4.94
N GLY A 19 -5.53 -12.98 -4.87
CA GLY A 19 -5.79 -13.82 -6.04
C GLY A 19 -4.54 -14.23 -6.84
N LEU A 20 -3.33 -14.02 -6.31
CA LEU A 20 -2.10 -14.52 -6.89
C LEU A 20 -1.89 -15.98 -6.49
N ARG A 21 -1.44 -16.81 -7.43
CA ARG A 21 -1.15 -18.23 -7.17
C ARG A 21 0.17 -18.37 -6.44
N THR A 22 0.16 -19.11 -5.33
CA THR A 22 1.35 -19.45 -4.55
C THR A 22 2.03 -20.70 -5.13
N SER A 23 3.28 -20.97 -4.71
CA SER A 23 4.05 -22.13 -5.19
C SER A 23 3.42 -23.48 -4.84
N ASP A 24 2.61 -23.53 -3.78
CA ASP A 24 1.81 -24.68 -3.36
C ASP A 24 0.41 -24.73 -4.01
N GLY A 25 0.15 -23.88 -5.00
CA GLY A 25 -1.08 -23.90 -5.80
C GLY A 25 -2.28 -23.18 -5.18
N ARG A 26 -2.19 -22.67 -3.95
CA ARG A 26 -3.24 -21.86 -3.31
C ARG A 26 -3.32 -20.44 -3.91
N LEU A 27 -4.31 -19.67 -3.49
CA LEU A 27 -4.46 -18.26 -3.84
C LEU A 27 -4.23 -17.39 -2.61
N THR A 28 -3.53 -16.27 -2.79
CA THR A 28 -3.41 -15.23 -1.77
C THR A 28 -4.79 -14.63 -1.46
N ARG A 29 -5.04 -14.36 -0.18
CA ARG A 29 -6.30 -13.75 0.27
C ARG A 29 -6.34 -12.27 -0.14
N TRP A 30 -7.46 -11.83 -0.68
CA TRP A 30 -7.73 -10.43 -1.00
C TRP A 30 -7.73 -9.56 0.26
N LYS A 31 -7.42 -8.26 0.09
CA LYS A 31 -7.41 -7.26 1.17
C LYS A 31 -6.51 -7.66 2.36
N THR A 32 -5.41 -8.37 2.08
CA THR A 32 -4.47 -8.83 3.13
C THR A 32 -3.11 -8.15 3.00
N ILE A 33 -2.56 -8.06 1.79
CA ILE A 33 -1.28 -7.37 1.53
C ILE A 33 -1.47 -6.49 0.30
N VAL A 34 -1.21 -5.20 0.48
CA VAL A 34 -1.07 -4.23 -0.61
C VAL A 34 0.40 -3.85 -0.72
N ARG A 35 0.90 -3.74 -1.94
CA ARG A 35 2.21 -3.15 -2.23
C ARG A 35 2.04 -1.82 -2.95
N SER A 36 3.00 -0.93 -2.81
CA SER A 36 3.08 0.36 -3.50
C SER A 36 4.54 0.74 -3.76
N ASP A 37 4.74 1.91 -4.36
CA ASP A 37 5.98 2.68 -4.19
C ASP A 37 6.01 3.34 -2.79
N THR A 38 6.47 4.60 -2.69
CA THR A 38 6.47 5.37 -1.45
C THR A 38 5.10 5.99 -1.15
N PRO A 39 4.58 5.88 0.10
CA PRO A 39 3.37 6.60 0.50
C PRO A 39 3.60 8.10 0.77
N ALA A 40 4.85 8.59 0.61
CA ALA A 40 5.25 9.96 0.95
C ALA A 40 4.45 11.06 0.24
N LYS A 41 3.89 10.74 -0.93
CA LYS A 41 3.20 11.70 -1.80
C LYS A 41 1.68 11.51 -1.80
N LEU A 42 1.14 10.65 -0.93
CA LEU A 42 -0.30 10.48 -0.77
C LEU A 42 -0.98 11.82 -0.47
N THR A 43 -1.95 12.18 -1.29
CA THR A 43 -2.83 13.33 -1.02
C THR A 43 -3.82 12.98 0.08
N ALA A 44 -4.60 13.96 0.56
CA ALA A 44 -5.70 13.70 1.49
C ALA A 44 -6.72 12.68 0.93
N ALA A 45 -6.99 12.74 -0.39
CA ALA A 45 -7.86 11.77 -1.05
C ALA A 45 -7.21 10.38 -1.14
N GLY A 46 -5.90 10.31 -1.43
CA GLY A 46 -5.14 9.07 -1.38
C GLY A 46 -5.16 8.40 0.01
N TRP A 47 -4.98 9.18 1.07
CA TRP A 47 -5.10 8.71 2.46
C TRP A 47 -6.48 8.16 2.77
N SER A 48 -7.53 8.88 2.40
CA SER A 48 -8.91 8.42 2.59
C SER A 48 -9.17 7.11 1.83
N ALA A 49 -8.69 7.00 0.59
CA ALA A 49 -8.83 5.77 -0.19
C ALA A 49 -8.08 4.58 0.45
N LEU A 50 -6.84 4.77 0.90
CA LEU A 50 -6.04 3.78 1.61
C LEU A 50 -6.73 3.32 2.91
N TYR A 51 -7.24 4.26 3.69
CA TYR A 51 -7.87 3.99 4.98
C TYR A 51 -9.23 3.30 4.83
N ASN A 52 -10.06 3.75 3.88
CA ASN A 52 -11.36 3.15 3.54
C ASN A 52 -11.20 1.74 2.96
N TYR A 53 -10.08 1.47 2.29
CA TYR A 53 -9.76 0.14 1.81
C TYR A 53 -9.46 -0.85 2.96
N GLY A 54 -9.02 -0.34 4.11
CA GLY A 54 -8.79 -1.11 5.34
C GLY A 54 -7.34 -1.19 5.79
N ILE A 55 -6.42 -0.43 5.18
CA ILE A 55 -5.03 -0.40 5.64
C ILE A 55 -4.94 0.32 6.99
N ARG A 56 -4.24 -0.30 7.95
CA ARG A 56 -3.93 0.24 9.28
C ARG A 56 -2.46 0.13 9.66
N THR A 57 -1.66 -0.56 8.85
CA THR A 57 -0.23 -0.71 9.09
C THR A 57 0.51 -0.51 7.77
N ILE A 58 1.51 0.35 7.78
CA ILE A 58 2.41 0.59 6.66
C ILE A 58 3.80 0.14 7.08
N ILE A 59 4.38 -0.78 6.31
CA ILE A 59 5.74 -1.25 6.50
C ILE A 59 6.58 -0.66 5.38
N THR A 60 7.41 0.32 5.71
CA THR A 60 8.37 0.88 4.76
C THR A 60 9.66 0.07 4.79
N LEU A 61 9.98 -0.55 3.66
CA LEU A 61 11.24 -1.25 3.47
C LEU A 61 12.30 -0.23 3.04
N ARG A 62 13.42 -0.16 3.78
CA ARG A 62 14.56 0.69 3.44
C ARG A 62 15.76 -0.19 3.10
N THR A 63 16.53 0.23 2.11
CA THR A 63 17.82 -0.38 1.84
C THR A 63 18.85 0.20 2.81
N HIS A 64 19.60 -0.65 3.50
CA HIS A 64 20.64 -0.21 4.41
C HIS A 64 21.64 0.72 3.72
N GLY A 65 21.93 1.87 4.34
CA GLY A 65 22.85 2.88 3.79
C GLY A 65 22.25 3.80 2.73
N MET A 66 21.01 3.58 2.29
CA MET A 66 20.30 4.54 1.44
C MET A 66 19.56 5.58 2.30
N GLN A 67 19.75 6.85 1.95
CA GLN A 67 19.02 7.95 2.54
C GLN A 67 17.72 8.17 1.76
N GLU A 68 16.59 8.14 2.47
CA GLU A 68 15.27 8.42 1.92
C GLU A 68 14.65 9.58 2.70
N ASP A 69 14.93 10.80 2.23
CA ASP A 69 14.50 12.03 2.90
C ASP A 69 12.98 12.25 2.84
N GLU A 70 12.28 11.54 1.95
CA GLU A 70 10.84 11.70 1.71
C GLU A 70 9.95 10.87 2.67
N LEU A 71 10.51 10.03 3.56
CA LEU A 71 9.70 9.11 4.39
C LEU A 71 9.09 9.71 5.68
N ASN A 72 8.93 11.03 5.75
CA ASN A 72 8.24 11.70 6.85
C ASN A 72 6.73 11.65 6.64
N ILE A 73 6.14 10.51 6.98
CA ILE A 73 4.74 10.21 6.72
C ILE A 73 4.00 10.12 8.04
N THR A 74 3.05 11.03 8.24
CA THR A 74 2.10 10.98 9.36
C THR A 74 0.70 10.72 8.80
N PRO A 75 0.03 9.62 9.18
CA PRO A 75 -1.34 9.41 8.75
C PRO A 75 -2.23 10.53 9.32
N PRO A 76 -3.22 11.03 8.54
CA PRO A 76 -4.20 11.99 9.07
C PRO A 76 -5.20 11.33 10.03
N TYR A 77 -5.16 10.00 10.17
CA TYR A 77 -5.98 9.20 11.06
C TYR A 77 -5.14 8.73 12.26
N SER A 78 -5.75 8.73 13.45
CA SER A 78 -5.05 8.52 14.72
C SER A 78 -5.11 7.09 15.26
N ASP A 79 -5.89 6.21 14.64
CA ASP A 79 -6.12 4.82 15.05
C ASP A 79 -5.20 3.79 14.36
#